data_AF-A0A2R5G867-F1
#
_entry.id   AF-A0A2R5G867-F1
#
_cell.length_a   1.000
_cell.length_b   1.000
_cell.length_c   1.000
_cell.angle_alpha   90.00
_cell.angle_beta   90.00
_cell.angle_gamma   90.00
#
_symmetry.space_group_name_H-M   'P 1'
#
loop_
_entity.id
_entity.type
_entity.pdbx_description
1 polymer ?
#
loop_
_entity_poly.entity_id
_entity_poly.type
_entity_poly.pdbx_seq_one_letter_code
_entity_poly.pdbx_strand_id
1 'polypeptide(L)'
;MARYARATWGGRLLRTQFRDLYIARTVCWEWNAVFGNRDVEKHCLRKRGLPPTLRFRFWSWHSSADALERVGGSLSTYRSSLAKSKFKTDHENASWFVLTQQPGVEGEIARDVRRTFPNRALFRVKNGLGQRMLFNILIALAVHEPRVGYCQGMNFVVAVMISVSLGCDSRIPDAAEDLALASEGLSPEQQESAENKVFWLMVAFLNRFDMRELWRPGVPQLKLRIYQFDRLISSKLPLMHAHFREIGLAPDFFASQWFLTLMSYNMSMTQLLRVWDVLIFDGWKTIFRVGIAVLQRCEKDILGMSLEQLSHFFRHERGSTQSSTGLQDGEKPGSSIYVSDSEMLASAFEVKISTRELADLESDYITHILFRGFANNGEGTGARPRTAPQAIAHQSSQSSHEKPARDQADDLAAAAFGNDDVFVDHRLAAMFREEIDHLDMDTKNDVQYLRAKIEQAERLFQEREASFRKAAQEYMEIKTTRDELQLSKRAVSDQLFELTRDEKSLDQDCEALLDKVEFIDARIRAISDRFRDALWKTSQAQVELEEVVEQKHAFSQQLHAVLDHTEQVKTQAIKNLWSTFSLS
;
A
#
# COMPACT_ATOMS: atom_id res chain seq x y z
N MET A 1 -41.02 19.39 17.63
CA MET A 1 -41.59 18.59 16.51
C MET A 1 -41.43 17.07 16.67
N ALA A 2 -40.30 16.52 17.11
CA ALA A 2 -40.13 15.06 17.33
C ALA A 2 -41.08 14.44 18.39
N ARG A 3 -41.64 15.25 19.30
CA ARG A 3 -42.72 14.86 20.23
C ARG A 3 -44.10 14.78 19.54
N TYR A 4 -44.36 15.61 18.53
CA TYR A 4 -45.64 15.67 17.80
C TYR A 4 -45.82 14.50 16.83
N ALA A 5 -44.72 14.05 16.18
CA ALA A 5 -44.72 12.92 15.26
C ALA A 5 -44.88 11.54 15.93
N ARG A 6 -44.52 11.43 17.23
CA ARG A 6 -44.68 10.19 18.01
C ARG A 6 -46.12 9.92 18.43
N ALA A 7 -46.92 10.97 18.58
CA ALA A 7 -48.26 10.89 19.14
C ALA A 7 -49.37 10.61 18.11
N THR A 8 -49.13 10.84 16.82
CA THR A 8 -50.22 10.95 15.84
C THR A 8 -50.31 9.82 14.80
N TRP A 9 -49.24 9.07 14.48
CA TRP A 9 -49.30 8.14 13.33
C TRP A 9 -48.51 6.84 13.56
N GLY A 10 -49.24 5.76 13.85
CA GLY A 10 -48.70 4.40 13.92
C GLY A 10 -48.53 3.78 12.52
N GLY A 11 -47.30 3.37 12.19
CA GLY A 11 -47.02 2.63 10.96
C GLY A 11 -45.54 2.55 10.62
N ARG A 12 -45.01 1.35 10.38
CA ARG A 12 -43.57 1.07 10.16
C ARG A 12 -43.09 1.48 8.76
N LEU A 13 -43.98 1.53 7.76
CA LEU A 13 -43.67 1.77 6.35
C LEU A 13 -43.54 3.26 5.97
N LEU A 14 -44.26 4.15 6.68
CA LEU A 14 -44.20 5.61 6.48
C LEU A 14 -42.97 6.25 7.16
N ARG A 15 -42.36 5.60 8.16
CA ARG A 15 -41.18 6.13 8.87
C ARG A 15 -39.95 6.22 7.98
N THR A 16 -39.75 5.31 7.05
CA THR A 16 -38.60 5.33 6.11
C THR A 16 -38.74 6.46 5.09
N GLN A 17 -39.91 6.59 4.45
CA GLN A 17 -40.15 7.68 3.49
C GLN A 17 -40.12 9.07 4.15
N PHE A 18 -40.65 9.21 5.38
CA PHE A 18 -40.61 10.48 6.11
C PHE A 18 -39.22 10.78 6.68
N ARG A 19 -38.43 9.76 7.07
CA ARG A 19 -37.03 9.94 7.47
C ARG A 19 -36.19 10.41 6.29
N ASP A 20 -36.42 9.85 5.11
CA ASP A 20 -35.71 10.24 3.89
C ASP A 20 -36.10 11.66 3.44
N LEU A 21 -37.37 12.07 3.61
CA LEU A 21 -37.86 13.44 3.37
C LEU A 21 -37.42 14.46 4.44
N TYR A 22 -37.36 14.06 5.71
CA TYR A 22 -36.84 14.89 6.81
C TYR A 22 -35.34 15.13 6.61
N ILE A 23 -34.56 14.08 6.35
CA ILE A 23 -33.12 14.22 6.07
C ILE A 23 -32.91 15.03 4.78
N ALA A 24 -33.73 14.84 3.74
CA ALA A 24 -33.70 15.70 2.54
C ALA A 24 -33.87 17.19 2.85
N ARG A 25 -34.81 17.52 3.75
CA ARG A 25 -35.17 18.91 4.08
C ARG A 25 -34.21 19.54 5.09
N THR A 26 -33.68 18.76 6.03
CA THR A 26 -32.71 19.21 7.05
C THR A 26 -31.30 19.39 6.47
N VAL A 27 -30.89 18.57 5.51
CA VAL A 27 -29.57 18.67 4.84
C VAL A 27 -29.45 19.92 3.97
N CYS A 28 -30.58 20.49 3.52
CA CYS A 28 -30.54 21.63 2.61
C CYS A 28 -30.40 23.01 3.28
N TRP A 29 -30.57 23.18 4.61
CA TRP A 29 -30.67 24.54 5.15
C TRP A 29 -30.02 24.83 6.51
N GLU A 30 -29.68 23.86 7.37
CA GLU A 30 -29.11 24.19 8.69
C GLU A 30 -27.92 23.30 9.09
N TRP A 31 -26.73 23.90 8.96
CA TRP A 31 -25.41 23.40 9.37
C TRP A 31 -25.38 22.78 10.79
N ASN A 32 -26.13 23.34 11.73
CA ASN A 32 -26.15 22.90 13.13
C ASN A 32 -27.05 21.68 13.40
N ALA A 33 -27.91 21.29 12.46
CA ALA A 33 -28.85 20.18 12.63
C ALA A 33 -28.36 18.84 12.04
N VAL A 34 -27.34 18.87 11.17
CA VAL A 34 -26.83 17.69 10.44
C VAL A 34 -25.64 17.05 11.16
N PHE A 35 -24.76 17.84 11.78
CA PHE A 35 -23.52 17.35 12.39
C PHE A 35 -23.64 17.12 13.90
N GLY A 36 -23.16 15.96 14.35
CA GLY A 36 -23.30 15.47 15.73
C GLY A 36 -24.33 14.34 15.88
N ASN A 37 -25.15 14.08 14.85
CA ASN A 37 -26.01 12.90 14.80
C ASN A 37 -25.47 11.88 13.78
N ARG A 38 -24.77 10.87 14.32
CA ARG A 38 -24.08 9.84 13.53
C ARG A 38 -25.01 9.05 12.59
N ASP A 39 -26.29 8.88 12.94
CA ASP A 39 -27.24 8.17 12.10
C ASP A 39 -27.70 8.99 10.90
N VAL A 40 -27.87 10.30 11.07
CA VAL A 40 -28.19 11.24 9.99
C VAL A 40 -27.01 11.33 9.03
N GLU A 41 -25.80 11.55 9.55
CA GLU A 41 -24.56 11.60 8.76
C GLU A 41 -24.38 10.31 7.93
N LYS A 42 -24.52 9.15 8.59
CA LYS A 42 -24.43 7.83 7.94
C LYS A 42 -25.48 7.66 6.84
N HIS A 43 -26.71 8.14 7.05
CA HIS A 43 -27.75 8.08 6.03
C HIS A 43 -27.43 8.98 4.83
N CYS A 44 -27.03 10.24 5.08
CA CYS A 44 -26.62 11.18 4.04
C CYS A 44 -25.51 10.60 3.17
N LEU A 45 -24.45 10.10 3.80
CA LEU A 45 -23.30 9.51 3.14
C LEU A 45 -23.66 8.31 2.27
N ARG A 46 -24.57 7.45 2.75
CA ARG A 46 -24.98 6.23 2.03
C ARG A 46 -25.92 6.48 0.86
N LYS A 47 -26.83 7.46 0.97
CA LYS A 47 -27.94 7.60 0.02
C LYS A 47 -27.81 8.78 -0.94
N ARG A 48 -27.20 9.89 -0.53
CA ARG A 48 -27.21 11.15 -1.31
C ARG A 48 -25.82 11.75 -1.54
N GLY A 49 -24.92 11.54 -0.59
CA GLY A 49 -23.62 12.19 -0.54
C GLY A 49 -23.66 13.61 -0.03
N LEU A 50 -22.46 14.13 0.25
CA LEU A 50 -22.31 15.48 0.77
C LEU A 50 -22.38 16.48 -0.38
N PRO A 51 -23.13 17.59 -0.22
CA PRO A 51 -23.03 18.72 -1.12
C PRO A 51 -21.58 19.23 -1.21
N PRO A 52 -21.08 19.58 -2.41
CA PRO A 52 -19.77 20.19 -2.64
C PRO A 52 -19.36 21.25 -1.60
N THR A 53 -20.24 22.23 -1.39
CA THR A 53 -20.04 23.38 -0.50
C THR A 53 -19.86 23.01 0.99
N LEU A 54 -20.32 21.82 1.40
CA LEU A 54 -20.21 21.35 2.77
C LEU A 54 -19.00 20.42 2.98
N ARG A 55 -18.40 19.91 1.90
CA ARG A 55 -17.44 18.81 1.97
C ARG A 55 -16.18 19.20 2.72
N PHE A 56 -15.55 20.32 2.39
CA PHE A 56 -14.33 20.74 3.09
C PHE A 56 -14.56 20.87 4.59
N ARG A 57 -15.66 21.49 4.99
CA ARG A 57 -16.01 21.68 6.40
C ARG A 57 -16.33 20.34 7.09
N PHE A 58 -17.01 19.40 6.42
CA PHE A 58 -17.20 18.04 6.92
C PHE A 58 -15.88 17.34 7.19
N TRP A 59 -14.97 17.44 6.21
CA TRP A 59 -13.66 16.80 6.24
C TRP A 59 -12.83 17.35 7.39
N SER A 60 -12.80 18.67 7.57
CA SER A 60 -12.12 19.32 8.69
C SER A 60 -12.69 18.92 10.05
N TRP A 61 -14.01 18.84 10.18
CA TRP A 61 -14.67 18.45 11.43
C TRP A 61 -14.35 17.01 11.83
N HIS A 62 -14.60 16.06 10.94
CA HIS A 62 -14.43 14.63 11.23
C HIS A 62 -12.96 14.19 11.29
N SER A 63 -12.05 14.91 10.64
CA SER A 63 -10.60 14.71 10.82
C SER A 63 -10.05 15.42 12.06
N SER A 64 -10.77 16.41 12.60
CA SER A 64 -10.34 17.34 13.65
C SER A 64 -9.23 18.30 13.22
N ALA A 65 -9.15 18.61 11.92
CA ALA A 65 -8.21 19.58 11.37
C ALA A 65 -8.33 20.96 12.03
N ASP A 66 -9.56 21.46 12.22
CA ASP A 66 -9.80 22.78 12.84
C ASP A 66 -9.29 22.84 14.29
N ALA A 67 -9.31 21.71 15.01
CA ALA A 67 -8.79 21.65 16.37
C ALA A 67 -7.26 21.64 16.38
N LEU A 68 -6.64 20.90 15.46
CA LEU A 68 -5.18 20.88 15.27
C LEU A 68 -4.65 22.25 14.86
N GLU A 69 -5.35 22.92 13.95
CA GLU A 69 -5.01 24.28 13.52
C GLU A 69 -4.97 25.26 14.70
N ARG A 70 -6.00 25.24 15.55
CA ARG A 70 -6.09 26.12 16.73
C ARG A 70 -4.95 25.89 17.73
N VAL A 71 -4.62 24.63 18.00
CA VAL A 71 -3.57 24.28 18.97
C VAL A 71 -2.17 24.50 18.39
N GLY A 72 -2.00 24.25 17.09
CA GLY A 72 -0.73 24.25 16.41
C GLY A 72 -0.27 25.60 15.86
N GLY A 73 -0.88 26.72 16.28
CA GLY A 73 -0.47 28.07 15.84
C GLY A 73 -0.99 28.49 14.46
N SER A 74 -1.94 27.76 13.87
CA SER A 74 -2.60 28.06 12.58
C SER A 74 -1.59 28.48 11.49
N LEU A 75 -1.70 29.71 11.01
CA LEU A 75 -0.96 30.27 9.88
C LEU A 75 0.53 30.45 10.18
N SER A 76 0.94 30.68 11.44
CA SER A 76 2.36 30.88 11.76
C SER A 76 3.18 29.62 11.52
N THR A 77 2.59 28.46 11.77
CA THR A 77 3.27 27.17 11.56
C THR A 77 3.40 26.86 10.09
N TYR A 78 2.34 27.05 9.30
CA TYR A 78 2.41 26.90 7.84
C TYR A 78 3.48 27.83 7.24
N ARG A 79 3.43 29.12 7.59
CA ARG A 79 4.43 30.12 7.17
C ARG A 79 5.84 29.74 7.59
N SER A 80 6.05 29.30 8.83
CA SER A 80 7.35 28.89 9.34
C SER A 80 7.91 27.69 8.58
N SER A 81 7.08 26.68 8.29
CA SER A 81 7.46 25.51 7.51
C SER A 81 7.84 25.89 6.07
N LEU A 82 7.05 26.76 5.44
CA LEU A 82 7.33 27.22 4.08
C LEU A 82 8.60 28.09 4.03
N ALA A 83 8.79 28.97 5.02
CA ALA A 83 9.97 29.86 5.11
C ALA A 83 11.29 29.10 5.35
N LYS A 84 11.22 27.91 5.96
CA LYS A 84 12.38 27.02 6.16
C LYS A 84 12.80 26.29 4.88
N SER A 85 11.94 26.25 3.86
CA SER A 85 12.33 25.74 2.55
C SER A 85 13.36 26.66 1.92
N LYS A 86 14.44 26.09 1.38
CA LYS A 86 15.46 26.84 0.62
C LYS A 86 14.91 27.39 -0.71
N PHE A 87 13.75 26.90 -1.14
CA PHE A 87 13.10 27.30 -2.38
C PHE A 87 11.83 28.09 -2.07
N LYS A 88 11.96 29.41 -2.14
CA LYS A 88 10.81 30.31 -2.24
C LYS A 88 10.37 30.31 -3.69
N THR A 89 9.07 30.16 -3.94
CA THR A 89 8.51 30.45 -5.26
C THR A 89 8.58 31.95 -5.48
N ASP A 90 9.75 32.48 -5.86
CA ASP A 90 9.78 33.72 -6.61
C ASP A 90 9.06 33.40 -7.93
N HIS A 91 8.06 34.21 -8.27
CA HIS A 91 7.06 33.97 -9.33
C HIS A 91 7.64 33.88 -10.76
N GLU A 92 8.94 33.71 -10.91
CA GLU A 92 9.65 33.66 -12.19
C GLU A 92 9.72 32.23 -12.74
N ASN A 93 9.22 32.06 -13.97
CA ASN A 93 9.16 30.79 -14.70
C ASN A 93 10.52 30.06 -14.85
N ALA A 94 11.64 30.77 -14.66
CA ALA A 94 12.99 30.20 -14.67
C ALA A 94 13.24 29.22 -13.52
N SER A 95 12.55 29.39 -12.38
CA SER A 95 12.73 28.58 -11.17
C SER A 95 12.23 27.13 -11.33
N TRP A 96 11.08 26.94 -11.99
CA TRP A 96 10.41 25.64 -12.08
C TRP A 96 11.09 24.60 -12.98
N PHE A 97 11.78 25.05 -14.03
CA PHE A 97 12.55 24.14 -14.88
C PHE A 97 13.78 23.62 -14.13
N VAL A 98 14.48 24.51 -13.43
CA VAL A 98 15.63 24.18 -12.58
C VAL A 98 15.21 23.24 -11.45
N LEU A 99 14.11 23.55 -10.75
CA LEU A 99 13.57 22.71 -9.67
C LEU A 99 13.36 21.26 -10.09
N THR A 100 12.80 21.01 -11.28
CA THR A 100 12.58 19.63 -11.76
C THR A 100 13.84 18.82 -12.04
N GLN A 101 14.99 19.48 -12.16
CA GLN A 101 16.28 18.82 -12.36
C GLN A 101 17.07 18.64 -11.05
N GLN A 102 16.63 19.24 -9.95
CA GLN A 102 17.30 19.12 -8.67
C GLN A 102 17.10 17.72 -8.06
N PRO A 103 18.13 17.13 -7.44
CA PRO A 103 17.96 15.96 -6.59
C PRO A 103 17.26 16.35 -5.28
N GLY A 104 16.62 15.38 -4.63
CA GLY A 104 15.96 15.57 -3.34
C GLY A 104 14.46 15.89 -3.43
N VAL A 105 13.89 16.17 -2.26
CA VAL A 105 12.44 16.28 -2.03
C VAL A 105 11.80 17.33 -2.94
N GLU A 106 12.44 18.48 -3.12
CA GLU A 106 11.89 19.58 -3.91
C GLU A 106 11.78 19.23 -5.39
N GLY A 107 12.78 18.52 -5.94
CA GLY A 107 12.76 18.08 -7.33
C GLY A 107 11.82 16.91 -7.59
N GLU A 108 11.64 16.03 -6.60
CA GLU A 108 10.60 15.00 -6.63
C GLU A 108 9.19 15.60 -6.64
N ILE A 109 8.90 16.52 -5.71
CA ILE A 109 7.63 17.24 -5.65
C ILE A 109 7.38 17.98 -6.96
N ALA A 110 8.36 18.70 -7.49
CA ALA A 110 8.20 19.47 -8.73
C ALA A 110 7.86 18.58 -9.95
N ARG A 111 8.43 17.37 -10.04
CA ARG A 111 8.11 16.41 -11.10
C ARG A 111 6.70 15.86 -10.95
N ASP A 112 6.28 15.58 -9.72
CA ASP A 112 4.96 15.02 -9.43
C ASP A 112 3.83 16.03 -9.62
N VAL A 113 4.04 17.29 -9.23
CA VAL A 113 3.09 18.40 -9.47
C VAL A 113 2.69 18.46 -10.96
N ARG A 114 3.65 18.35 -11.88
CA ARG A 114 3.38 18.43 -13.34
C ARG A 114 2.48 17.32 -13.88
N ARG A 115 2.47 16.15 -13.24
CA ARG A 115 1.68 14.98 -13.64
C ARG A 115 0.44 14.75 -12.77
N THR A 116 0.13 15.68 -11.86
CA THR A 116 -1.03 15.59 -10.95
C THR A 116 -2.26 16.20 -11.61
N PHE A 117 -3.25 15.37 -11.95
CA PHE A 117 -4.50 15.78 -12.62
C PHE A 117 -4.30 16.76 -13.79
N PRO A 118 -3.43 16.45 -14.77
CA PRO A 118 -3.01 17.39 -15.82
C PRO A 118 -4.17 17.88 -16.69
N ASN A 119 -5.28 17.13 -16.73
CA ASN A 119 -6.45 17.45 -17.54
C ASN A 119 -7.53 18.24 -16.78
N ARG A 120 -7.34 18.57 -15.50
CA ARG A 120 -8.25 19.45 -14.74
C ARG A 120 -7.85 20.90 -14.86
N ALA A 121 -8.81 21.80 -15.10
CA ALA A 121 -8.56 23.24 -15.26
C ALA A 121 -7.60 23.82 -14.21
N LEU A 122 -7.82 23.50 -12.93
CA LEU A 122 -7.03 23.99 -11.80
C LEU A 122 -5.53 23.60 -11.84
N PHE A 123 -5.18 22.43 -12.40
CA PHE A 123 -3.81 21.90 -12.41
C PHE A 123 -3.18 21.83 -13.81
N ARG A 124 -3.96 22.11 -14.87
CA ARG A 124 -3.51 22.06 -16.27
C ARG A 124 -2.48 23.13 -16.59
N VAL A 125 -2.66 24.34 -16.07
CA VAL A 125 -1.77 25.47 -16.37
C VAL A 125 -0.45 25.31 -15.64
N LYS A 126 0.65 25.25 -16.42
CA LYS A 126 2.00 25.19 -15.88
C LYS A 126 2.27 26.41 -15.00
N ASN A 127 2.73 26.17 -13.78
CA ASN A 127 2.96 27.21 -12.77
C ASN A 127 1.70 28.03 -12.43
N GLY A 128 0.51 27.53 -12.76
CA GLY A 128 -0.78 28.13 -12.42
C GLY A 128 -1.12 28.01 -10.94
N LEU A 129 -2.26 28.57 -10.53
CA LEU A 129 -2.71 28.60 -9.13
C LEU A 129 -2.62 27.24 -8.45
N GLY A 130 -3.25 26.20 -9.02
CA GLY A 130 -3.29 24.87 -8.42
C GLY A 130 -1.92 24.21 -8.30
N GLN A 131 -1.03 24.36 -9.30
CA GLN A 131 0.32 23.81 -9.24
C GLN A 131 1.19 24.50 -8.17
N ARG A 132 1.07 25.82 -8.03
CA ARG A 132 1.79 26.58 -6.98
C ARG A 132 1.31 26.18 -5.59
N MET A 133 0.00 26.15 -5.38
CA MET A 133 -0.58 25.72 -4.09
C MET A 133 -0.13 24.31 -3.73
N LEU A 134 -0.21 23.38 -4.68
CA LEU A 134 0.20 21.99 -4.48
C LEU A 134 1.66 21.87 -4.05
N PHE A 135 2.55 22.59 -4.72
CA PHE A 135 3.98 22.60 -4.37
C PHE A 135 4.22 23.20 -2.99
N ASN A 136 3.65 24.37 -2.69
CA ASN A 136 3.82 25.04 -1.41
C ASN A 136 3.35 24.17 -0.24
N ILE A 137 2.19 23.52 -0.37
CA ILE A 137 1.66 22.63 0.66
C ILE A 137 2.56 21.40 0.84
N LEU A 138 2.97 20.74 -0.24
CA LEU A 138 3.81 19.54 -0.16
C LEU A 138 5.18 19.83 0.47
N ILE A 139 5.79 20.97 0.12
CA ILE A 139 7.04 21.43 0.72
C ILE A 139 6.87 21.71 2.21
N ALA A 140 5.83 22.47 2.58
CA ALA A 140 5.55 22.76 3.97
C ALA A 140 5.29 21.49 4.78
N LEU A 141 4.61 20.49 4.21
CA LEU A 141 4.39 19.19 4.84
C LEU A 141 5.68 18.39 5.02
N ALA A 142 6.53 18.32 4.00
CA ALA A 142 7.81 17.61 4.09
C ALA A 142 8.75 18.21 5.15
N VAL A 143 8.73 19.53 5.30
CA VAL A 143 9.46 20.23 6.38
C VAL A 143 8.82 20.00 7.74
N HIS A 144 7.48 20.00 7.81
CA HIS A 144 6.74 19.84 9.06
C HIS A 144 6.83 18.42 9.64
N GLU A 145 6.86 17.40 8.77
CA GLU A 145 6.98 15.99 9.16
C GLU A 145 8.21 15.34 8.48
N PRO A 146 9.43 15.59 8.99
CA PRO A 146 10.67 15.08 8.39
C PRO A 146 10.76 13.54 8.37
N ARG A 147 10.03 12.86 9.27
CA ARG A 147 9.97 11.38 9.30
C ARG A 147 9.28 10.80 8.06
N VAL A 148 8.37 11.57 7.47
CA VAL A 148 7.70 11.23 6.22
C VAL A 148 8.45 11.85 5.04
N GLY A 149 8.81 13.14 5.15
CA GLY A 149 9.33 13.91 4.03
C GLY A 149 8.29 13.99 2.92
N TYR A 150 8.64 13.53 1.72
CA TYR A 150 7.73 13.39 0.61
C TYR A 150 7.65 11.93 0.16
N CYS A 151 6.44 11.44 -0.03
CA CYS A 151 6.18 10.12 -0.59
C CYS A 151 5.40 10.28 -1.90
N GLN A 152 5.87 9.62 -2.95
CA GLN A 152 5.18 9.59 -4.23
C GLN A 152 3.74 9.06 -4.06
N GLY A 153 2.76 9.89 -4.42
CA GLY A 153 1.34 9.64 -4.19
C GLY A 153 0.68 10.69 -3.30
N MET A 154 1.44 11.39 -2.44
CA MET A 154 0.94 12.50 -1.62
C MET A 154 0.36 13.62 -2.48
N ASN A 155 0.97 13.90 -3.63
CA ASN A 155 0.54 14.90 -4.60
C ASN A 155 -0.92 14.75 -5.02
N PHE A 156 -1.39 13.53 -5.28
CA PHE A 156 -2.79 13.31 -5.66
C PHE A 156 -3.74 13.57 -4.49
N VAL A 157 -3.36 13.16 -3.27
CA VAL A 157 -4.17 13.38 -2.07
C VAL A 157 -4.31 14.88 -1.77
N VAL A 158 -3.21 15.62 -1.81
CA VAL A 158 -3.21 17.07 -1.58
C VAL A 158 -3.99 17.80 -2.66
N ALA A 159 -3.85 17.41 -3.93
CA ALA A 159 -4.58 18.06 -5.03
C ALA A 159 -6.11 17.90 -4.93
N VAL A 160 -6.59 16.75 -4.43
CA VAL A 160 -8.02 16.56 -4.13
C VAL A 160 -8.48 17.52 -3.03
N MET A 161 -7.70 17.67 -1.96
CA MET A 161 -8.04 18.58 -0.87
C MET A 161 -8.03 20.05 -1.29
N ILE A 162 -7.10 20.46 -2.16
CA ILE A 162 -7.10 21.80 -2.78
C ILE A 162 -8.37 21.99 -3.62
N SER A 163 -8.71 20.99 -4.45
CA SER A 163 -9.92 21.07 -5.29
C SER A 163 -11.17 21.29 -4.42
N VAL A 164 -11.30 20.55 -3.33
CA VAL A 164 -12.45 20.67 -2.40
C VAL A 164 -12.41 21.96 -1.59
N SER A 165 -11.24 22.45 -1.19
CA SER A 165 -11.13 23.70 -0.41
C SER A 165 -11.51 24.94 -1.22
N LEU A 166 -11.29 24.89 -2.54
CA LEU A 166 -11.63 25.95 -3.49
C LEU A 166 -13.03 25.80 -4.10
N GLY A 167 -13.74 24.70 -3.82
CA GLY A 167 -15.03 24.39 -4.47
C GLY A 167 -14.90 23.93 -5.93
N CYS A 168 -13.69 23.57 -6.37
CA CYS A 168 -13.40 23.04 -7.71
C CYS A 168 -13.53 21.51 -7.79
N ASP A 169 -14.62 20.98 -7.24
CA ASP A 169 -14.90 19.56 -7.15
C ASP A 169 -15.91 19.07 -8.20
N SER A 170 -16.15 19.89 -9.22
CA SER A 170 -17.10 19.61 -10.30
C SER A 170 -16.81 18.30 -11.03
N ARG A 171 -17.90 17.64 -11.46
CA ARG A 171 -17.88 16.47 -12.35
C ARG A 171 -17.18 16.77 -13.67
N ILE A 172 -17.30 18.01 -14.14
CA ILE A 172 -16.80 18.45 -15.44
C ILE A 172 -15.43 19.10 -15.20
N PRO A 173 -14.33 18.56 -15.75
CA PRO A 173 -12.97 19.08 -15.54
C PRO A 173 -12.74 20.54 -15.97
N ASP A 174 -13.64 21.07 -16.80
CA ASP A 174 -13.64 22.42 -17.39
C ASP A 174 -14.97 23.15 -17.07
N ALA A 175 -15.52 22.94 -15.87
CA ALA A 175 -16.65 23.76 -15.43
C ALA A 175 -16.28 25.25 -15.47
N ALA A 176 -17.22 26.11 -15.87
CA ALA A 176 -16.96 27.54 -16.06
C ALA A 176 -16.38 28.20 -14.79
N GLU A 177 -16.83 27.78 -13.62
CA GLU A 177 -16.34 28.23 -12.30
C GLU A 177 -14.88 27.82 -12.07
N ASP A 178 -14.50 26.58 -12.42
CA ASP A 178 -13.14 26.07 -12.29
C ASP A 178 -12.18 26.79 -13.25
N LEU A 179 -12.64 27.09 -14.47
CA LEU A 179 -11.89 27.85 -15.47
C LEU A 179 -11.73 29.32 -15.07
N ALA A 180 -12.77 29.94 -14.53
CA ALA A 180 -12.73 31.30 -14.02
C ALA A 180 -11.70 31.40 -12.89
N LEU A 181 -11.75 30.51 -11.89
CA LEU A 181 -10.77 30.51 -10.81
C LEU A 181 -9.35 30.20 -11.29
N ALA A 182 -9.18 29.27 -12.24
CA ALA A 182 -7.87 28.94 -12.80
C ALA A 182 -7.25 30.11 -13.59
N SER A 183 -8.07 31.01 -14.15
CA SER A 183 -7.63 32.15 -14.97
C SER A 183 -7.52 33.46 -14.18
N GLU A 184 -8.53 33.79 -13.37
CA GLU A 184 -8.58 35.00 -12.53
C GLU A 184 -7.66 34.88 -11.32
N GLY A 185 -7.44 33.67 -10.82
CA GLY A 185 -6.59 33.39 -9.66
C GLY A 185 -7.24 33.79 -8.34
N LEU A 186 -6.43 33.79 -7.29
CA LEU A 186 -6.79 34.26 -5.94
C LEU A 186 -5.85 35.38 -5.54
N SER A 187 -6.29 36.25 -4.62
CA SER A 187 -5.33 37.15 -3.96
C SER A 187 -4.28 36.32 -3.19
N PRO A 188 -3.06 36.86 -2.97
CA PRO A 188 -2.04 36.17 -2.19
C PRO A 188 -2.54 35.72 -0.81
N GLU A 189 -3.33 36.56 -0.13
CA GLU A 189 -3.89 36.26 1.20
C GLU A 189 -4.95 35.14 1.13
N GLN A 190 -5.78 35.13 0.09
CA GLN A 190 -6.78 34.08 -0.13
C GLN A 190 -6.11 32.73 -0.45
N GLN A 191 -5.09 32.75 -1.32
CA GLN A 191 -4.30 31.58 -1.65
C GLN A 191 -3.65 31.00 -0.40
N GLU A 192 -2.96 31.82 0.38
CA GLU A 192 -2.27 31.39 1.59
C GLU A 192 -3.24 30.87 2.66
N SER A 193 -4.41 31.52 2.82
CA SER A 193 -5.46 31.04 3.72
C SER A 193 -5.98 29.65 3.31
N ALA A 194 -6.19 29.43 2.01
CA ALA A 194 -6.63 28.14 1.48
C ALA A 194 -5.53 27.07 1.62
N GLU A 195 -4.26 27.41 1.34
CA GLU A 195 -3.11 26.52 1.53
C GLU A 195 -2.97 26.08 2.99
N ASN A 196 -3.07 27.01 3.94
CA ASN A 196 -2.99 26.72 5.37
C ASN A 196 -4.11 25.76 5.83
N LYS A 197 -5.35 25.95 5.36
CA LYS A 197 -6.46 25.04 5.68
C LYS A 197 -6.19 23.61 5.17
N VAL A 198 -5.71 23.48 3.93
CA VAL A 198 -5.37 22.18 3.34
C VAL A 198 -4.18 21.54 4.07
N PHE A 199 -3.17 22.34 4.43
CA PHE A 199 -2.03 21.88 5.23
C PHE A 199 -2.49 21.25 6.55
N TRP A 200 -3.38 21.90 7.30
CA TRP A 200 -3.89 21.35 8.56
C TRP A 200 -4.80 20.13 8.38
N LEU A 201 -5.57 20.09 7.29
CA LEU A 201 -6.32 18.88 6.94
C LEU A 201 -5.39 17.70 6.63
N MET A 202 -4.26 17.95 5.96
CA MET A 202 -3.23 16.95 5.72
C MET A 202 -2.54 16.49 7.00
N VAL A 203 -2.22 17.41 7.92
CA VAL A 203 -1.70 17.06 9.26
C VAL A 203 -2.68 16.17 10.01
N ALA A 204 -3.99 16.46 9.91
CA ALA A 204 -5.03 15.59 10.47
C ALA A 204 -5.02 14.20 9.82
N PHE A 205 -4.83 14.11 8.50
CA PHE A 205 -4.69 12.85 7.78
C PHE A 205 -3.48 12.02 8.22
N LEU A 206 -2.31 12.67 8.36
CA LEU A 206 -1.10 12.05 8.88
C LEU A 206 -1.31 11.43 10.26
N ASN A 207 -2.06 12.12 11.14
CA ASN A 207 -2.23 11.71 12.53
C ASN A 207 -3.35 10.70 12.76
N ARG A 208 -4.48 10.83 12.03
CA ARG A 208 -5.72 10.10 12.33
C ARG A 208 -6.02 8.95 11.38
N PHE A 209 -5.48 8.99 10.16
CA PHE A 209 -5.75 8.00 9.13
C PHE A 209 -4.53 7.13 8.83
N ASP A 210 -3.59 7.02 9.78
CA ASP A 210 -2.34 6.24 9.64
C ASP A 210 -1.48 6.60 8.42
N MET A 211 -1.74 7.76 7.78
CA MET A 211 -1.06 8.15 6.53
C MET A 211 0.43 8.41 6.76
N ARG A 212 0.82 8.82 7.98
CA ARG A 212 2.22 8.96 8.38
C ARG A 212 2.99 7.64 8.18
N GLU A 213 2.42 6.54 8.65
CA GLU A 213 3.05 5.21 8.60
C GLU A 213 2.95 4.59 7.20
N LEU A 214 1.97 5.05 6.41
CA LEU A 214 1.78 4.66 5.01
C LEU A 214 2.82 5.29 4.08
N TRP A 215 3.23 6.53 4.35
CA TRP A 215 4.10 7.31 3.48
C TRP A 215 5.54 7.44 3.94
N ARG A 216 5.85 7.15 5.21
CA ARG A 216 7.25 7.17 5.65
C ARG A 216 8.11 6.15 4.88
N PRO A 217 9.44 6.34 4.84
CA PRO A 217 10.36 5.41 4.19
C PRO A 217 10.15 3.95 4.62
N GLY A 218 10.15 3.04 3.64
CA GLY A 218 9.84 1.62 3.83
C GLY A 218 8.34 1.26 3.80
N VAL A 219 7.44 2.26 3.75
CA VAL A 219 5.97 2.09 3.60
C VAL A 219 5.37 0.95 4.44
N PRO A 220 5.70 0.84 5.75
CA PRO A 220 5.33 -0.33 6.55
C PRO A 220 3.83 -0.57 6.65
N GLN A 221 3.06 0.51 6.77
CA GLN A 221 1.61 0.39 6.82
C GLN A 221 1.05 -0.11 5.49
N LEU A 222 1.70 0.19 4.36
CA LEU A 222 1.29 -0.31 3.05
C LEU A 222 1.42 -1.83 2.98
N LYS A 223 2.56 -2.39 3.43
CA LYS A 223 2.77 -3.85 3.48
C LYS A 223 1.64 -4.54 4.26
N LEU A 224 1.28 -3.98 5.42
CA LEU A 224 0.13 -4.47 6.21
C LEU A 224 -1.21 -4.33 5.46
N ARG A 225 -1.47 -3.19 4.79
CA ARG A 225 -2.71 -3.02 4.00
C ARG A 225 -2.79 -4.01 2.84
N ILE A 226 -1.68 -4.27 2.14
CA ILE A 226 -1.61 -5.28 1.08
C ILE A 226 -1.91 -6.67 1.62
N TYR A 227 -1.32 -7.04 2.77
CA TYR A 227 -1.62 -8.32 3.41
C TYR A 227 -3.09 -8.47 3.78
N GLN A 228 -3.67 -7.47 4.45
CA GLN A 228 -5.09 -7.45 4.78
C GLN A 228 -5.94 -7.61 3.52
N PHE A 229 -5.56 -6.95 2.43
CA PHE A 229 -6.27 -7.04 1.16
C PHE A 229 -6.16 -8.43 0.53
N ASP A 230 -4.98 -9.04 0.50
CA ASP A 230 -4.76 -10.42 0.01
C ASP A 230 -5.66 -11.42 0.77
N ARG A 231 -5.69 -11.33 2.10
CA ARG A 231 -6.54 -12.19 2.95
C ARG A 231 -8.03 -11.95 2.70
N LEU A 232 -8.43 -10.70 2.49
CA LEU A 232 -9.82 -10.37 2.13
C LEU A 232 -10.19 -10.89 0.74
N ILE A 233 -9.31 -10.82 -0.26
CA ILE A 233 -9.52 -11.44 -1.58
C ILE A 233 -9.67 -12.95 -1.39
N SER A 234 -8.78 -13.61 -0.62
CA SER A 234 -8.89 -15.04 -0.35
C SER A 234 -10.22 -15.45 0.30
N SER A 235 -10.77 -14.61 1.18
CA SER A 235 -12.03 -14.89 1.87
C SER A 235 -13.27 -14.55 1.03
N LYS A 236 -13.24 -13.45 0.29
CA LYS A 236 -14.43 -12.87 -0.37
C LYS A 236 -14.48 -13.19 -1.87
N LEU A 237 -13.34 -13.50 -2.49
CA LEU A 237 -13.14 -13.77 -3.92
C LEU A 237 -12.19 -14.98 -4.12
N PRO A 238 -12.54 -16.17 -3.62
CA PRO A 238 -11.62 -17.31 -3.54
C PRO A 238 -11.13 -17.81 -4.91
N LEU A 239 -11.99 -17.77 -5.94
CA LEU A 239 -11.62 -18.18 -7.31
C LEU A 239 -10.57 -17.24 -7.90
N MET A 240 -10.77 -15.93 -7.74
CA MET A 240 -9.83 -14.91 -8.18
C MET A 240 -8.50 -14.99 -7.43
N HIS A 241 -8.54 -15.18 -6.11
CA HIS A 241 -7.32 -15.38 -5.33
C HIS A 241 -6.55 -16.64 -5.77
N ALA A 242 -7.26 -17.74 -6.07
CA ALA A 242 -6.63 -18.96 -6.59
C ALA A 242 -5.94 -18.71 -7.94
N HIS A 243 -6.61 -17.98 -8.84
CA HIS A 243 -6.07 -17.59 -10.14
C HIS A 243 -4.83 -16.68 -9.99
N PHE A 244 -4.89 -15.62 -9.17
CA PHE A 244 -3.75 -14.76 -8.88
C PHE A 244 -2.55 -15.54 -8.36
N ARG A 245 -2.78 -16.51 -7.46
CA ARG A 245 -1.72 -17.39 -6.95
C ARG A 245 -1.14 -18.33 -8.01
N GLU A 246 -1.94 -18.76 -8.98
CA GLU A 246 -1.50 -19.64 -10.06
C GLU A 246 -0.61 -18.92 -11.06
N ILE A 247 -0.94 -17.68 -11.41
CA ILE A 247 -0.16 -16.86 -12.35
C ILE A 247 0.98 -16.07 -11.67
N GLY A 248 1.13 -16.17 -10.34
CA GLY A 248 2.14 -15.45 -9.57
C GLY A 248 1.89 -13.94 -9.41
N LEU A 249 0.63 -13.48 -9.51
CA LEU A 249 0.27 -12.07 -9.31
C LEU A 249 0.04 -11.79 -7.82
N ALA A 250 0.92 -11.00 -7.22
CA ALA A 250 0.75 -10.53 -5.86
C ALA A 250 -0.04 -9.19 -5.82
N PRO A 251 -0.91 -8.95 -4.81
CA PRO A 251 -1.76 -7.76 -4.79
C PRO A 251 -1.02 -6.41 -4.73
N ASP A 252 0.21 -6.38 -4.23
CA ASP A 252 1.07 -5.18 -4.23
C ASP A 252 1.27 -4.61 -5.64
N PHE A 253 1.28 -5.44 -6.68
CA PHE A 253 1.52 -5.03 -8.06
C PHE A 253 0.50 -4.01 -8.57
N PHE A 254 -0.76 -4.12 -8.15
CA PHE A 254 -1.84 -3.23 -8.61
C PHE A 254 -2.45 -2.40 -7.49
N ALA A 255 -2.51 -2.91 -6.25
CA ALA A 255 -3.20 -2.25 -5.15
C ALA A 255 -2.32 -1.26 -4.38
N SER A 256 -0.98 -1.29 -4.52
CA SER A 256 -0.10 -0.37 -3.79
C SER A 256 -0.49 1.09 -4.00
N GLN A 257 -0.77 1.46 -5.25
CA GLN A 257 -1.20 2.80 -5.61
C GLN A 257 -2.60 3.14 -5.07
N TRP A 258 -3.51 2.17 -5.01
CA TRP A 258 -4.86 2.36 -4.46
C TRP A 258 -4.80 2.80 -3.01
N PHE A 259 -3.94 2.17 -2.21
CA PHE A 259 -3.76 2.53 -0.80
C PHE A 259 -2.95 3.82 -0.65
N LEU A 260 -1.78 3.95 -1.31
CA LEU A 260 -0.90 5.13 -1.18
C LEU A 260 -1.58 6.43 -1.60
N THR A 261 -2.49 6.37 -2.57
CA THR A 261 -3.19 7.56 -3.09
C THR A 261 -4.62 7.65 -2.61
N LEU A 262 -5.09 6.75 -1.73
CA LEU A 262 -6.50 6.68 -1.31
C LEU A 262 -7.46 6.66 -2.50
N MET A 263 -7.14 5.87 -3.53
CA MET A 263 -7.84 5.74 -4.81
C MET A 263 -7.81 6.98 -5.72
N SER A 264 -7.16 8.08 -5.31
CA SER A 264 -7.21 9.36 -6.05
C SER A 264 -6.55 9.34 -7.42
N TYR A 265 -5.67 8.37 -7.66
CA TYR A 265 -5.08 8.18 -8.99
C TYR A 265 -5.97 7.43 -9.98
N ASN A 266 -6.82 6.52 -9.49
CA ASN A 266 -7.52 5.55 -10.33
C ASN A 266 -9.00 5.89 -10.55
N MET A 267 -9.58 6.79 -9.75
CA MET A 267 -11.00 7.12 -9.79
C MET A 267 -11.28 8.49 -10.39
N SER A 268 -12.46 8.66 -11.00
CA SER A 268 -12.97 9.99 -11.31
C SER A 268 -13.16 10.80 -10.02
N MET A 269 -13.04 12.12 -10.10
CA MET A 269 -13.16 13.00 -8.93
C MET A 269 -14.48 12.79 -8.19
N THR A 270 -15.60 12.61 -8.89
CA THR A 270 -16.91 12.50 -8.23
C THR A 270 -17.07 11.20 -7.45
N GLN A 271 -16.60 10.08 -8.01
CA GLN A 271 -16.53 8.81 -7.30
C GLN A 271 -15.60 8.90 -6.09
N LEU A 272 -14.42 9.46 -6.30
CA LEU A 272 -13.38 9.61 -5.29
C LEU A 272 -13.87 10.41 -4.08
N LEU A 273 -14.52 11.55 -4.31
CA LEU A 273 -15.03 12.41 -3.24
C LEU A 273 -16.08 11.70 -2.40
N ARG A 274 -16.94 10.90 -3.03
CA ARG A 274 -17.93 10.11 -2.30
C ARG A 274 -17.26 8.99 -1.48
N VAL A 275 -16.20 8.36 -2.00
CA VAL A 275 -15.37 7.41 -1.25
C VAL A 275 -14.72 8.10 -0.06
N TRP A 276 -14.18 9.31 -0.24
CA TRP A 276 -13.50 10.06 0.81
C TRP A 276 -14.44 10.56 1.89
N ASP A 277 -15.65 10.99 1.53
CA ASP A 277 -16.69 11.34 2.51
C ASP A 277 -16.93 10.16 3.48
N VAL A 278 -16.96 8.93 2.96
CA VAL A 278 -17.16 7.70 3.75
C VAL A 278 -15.88 7.27 4.45
N LEU A 279 -14.70 7.43 3.83
CA LEU A 279 -13.41 7.15 4.45
C LEU A 279 -13.21 8.00 5.70
N ILE A 280 -13.49 9.29 5.61
CA ILE A 280 -13.30 10.23 6.72
C ILE A 280 -14.27 9.92 7.87
N PHE A 281 -15.48 9.44 7.54
CA PHE A 281 -16.50 9.10 8.52
C PHE A 281 -16.35 7.70 9.14
N ASP A 282 -16.10 6.69 8.31
CA ASP A 282 -16.16 5.25 8.65
C ASP A 282 -14.77 4.59 8.71
N GLY A 283 -13.73 5.24 8.21
CA GLY A 283 -12.33 4.80 8.26
C GLY A 283 -11.91 3.87 7.12
N TRP A 284 -10.73 3.26 7.29
CA TRP A 284 -9.98 2.48 6.30
C TRP A 284 -10.74 1.33 5.62
N LYS A 285 -11.70 0.71 6.32
CA LYS A 285 -12.56 -0.34 5.73
C LYS A 285 -13.24 0.10 4.43
N THR A 286 -13.44 1.41 4.25
CA THR A 286 -13.98 1.99 3.03
C THR A 286 -13.09 1.67 1.81
N ILE A 287 -11.77 1.87 1.91
CA ILE A 287 -10.85 1.60 0.81
C ILE A 287 -10.82 0.11 0.46
N PHE A 288 -10.81 -0.77 1.48
CA PHE A 288 -10.88 -2.21 1.28
C PHE A 288 -12.18 -2.66 0.61
N ARG A 289 -13.33 -2.14 1.07
CA ARG A 289 -14.64 -2.42 0.46
C ARG A 289 -14.69 -2.02 -1.00
N VAL A 290 -14.18 -0.84 -1.30
CA VAL A 290 -14.08 -0.32 -2.66
C VAL A 290 -13.18 -1.22 -3.51
N GLY A 291 -12.00 -1.60 -3.01
CA GLY A 291 -11.08 -2.50 -3.72
C GLY A 291 -11.70 -3.87 -4.01
N ILE A 292 -12.37 -4.48 -3.03
CA ILE A 292 -13.08 -5.76 -3.23
C ILE A 292 -14.24 -5.60 -4.22
N ALA A 293 -15.03 -4.52 -4.13
CA ALA A 293 -16.12 -4.28 -5.06
C ALA A 293 -15.63 -4.08 -6.50
N VAL A 294 -14.50 -3.36 -6.68
CA VAL A 294 -13.84 -3.22 -7.98
C VAL A 294 -13.46 -4.58 -8.56
N LEU A 295 -12.80 -5.41 -7.75
CA LEU A 295 -12.40 -6.76 -8.18
C LEU A 295 -13.61 -7.65 -8.48
N GLN A 296 -14.63 -7.67 -7.62
CA GLN A 296 -15.88 -8.41 -7.84
C GLN A 296 -16.53 -8.13 -9.19
N ARG A 297 -16.48 -6.87 -9.64
CA ARG A 297 -17.07 -6.47 -10.91
C ARG A 297 -16.25 -6.95 -12.10
N CYS A 298 -14.93 -6.93 -11.98
CA CYS A 298 -14.00 -7.35 -13.02
C CYS A 298 -13.74 -8.85 -12.98
N GLU A 299 -14.38 -9.61 -12.08
CA GLU A 299 -14.06 -11.02 -11.84
C GLU A 299 -14.17 -11.85 -13.13
N LYS A 300 -15.23 -11.64 -13.91
CA LYS A 300 -15.43 -12.38 -15.17
C LYS A 300 -14.37 -12.07 -16.22
N ASP A 301 -13.88 -10.84 -16.25
CA ASP A 301 -12.87 -10.40 -17.22
C ASP A 301 -11.48 -10.87 -16.79
N ILE A 302 -11.17 -10.77 -15.50
CA ILE A 302 -9.88 -11.14 -14.90
C ILE A 302 -9.67 -12.65 -14.95
N LEU A 303 -10.70 -13.45 -14.69
CA LEU A 303 -10.58 -14.91 -14.67
C LEU A 303 -10.18 -15.45 -16.04
N GLY A 304 -8.97 -15.99 -16.11
CA GLY A 304 -8.41 -16.57 -17.34
C GLY A 304 -7.40 -15.66 -18.05
N MET A 305 -7.17 -14.44 -17.57
CA MET A 305 -6.09 -13.60 -18.07
C MET A 305 -4.72 -14.10 -17.59
N SER A 306 -3.69 -13.96 -18.42
CA SER A 306 -2.30 -14.17 -18.01
C SER A 306 -1.77 -13.00 -17.16
N LEU A 307 -0.62 -13.18 -16.52
CA LEU A 307 0.06 -12.13 -15.77
C LEU A 307 0.32 -10.87 -16.63
N GLU A 308 0.72 -11.06 -17.89
CA GLU A 308 0.96 -9.97 -18.83
C GLU A 308 -0.32 -9.21 -19.18
N GLN A 309 -1.40 -9.96 -19.46
CA GLN A 309 -2.71 -9.38 -19.76
C GLN A 309 -3.26 -8.58 -18.58
N LEU A 310 -3.13 -9.08 -17.35
CA LEU A 310 -3.54 -8.36 -16.14
C LEU A 310 -2.68 -7.13 -15.87
N SER A 311 -1.37 -7.21 -16.13
CA SER A 311 -0.49 -6.04 -16.05
C SER A 311 -0.95 -4.94 -17.01
N HIS A 312 -1.36 -5.31 -18.22
CA HIS A 312 -1.95 -4.36 -19.16
C HIS A 312 -3.32 -3.86 -18.68
N PHE A 313 -4.21 -4.73 -18.21
CA PHE A 313 -5.55 -4.39 -17.73
C PHE A 313 -5.51 -3.32 -16.63
N PHE A 314 -4.74 -3.54 -15.56
CA PHE A 314 -4.60 -2.58 -14.45
C PHE A 314 -3.79 -1.32 -14.82
N ARG A 315 -3.08 -1.31 -15.97
CA ARG A 315 -2.37 -0.14 -16.50
C ARG A 315 -3.20 0.70 -17.48
N HIS A 316 -3.98 0.07 -18.35
CA HIS A 316 -4.73 0.75 -19.41
C HIS A 316 -6.01 1.42 -18.88
N GLU A 317 -6.64 0.82 -17.87
CA GLU A 317 -7.77 1.42 -17.15
C GLU A 317 -7.38 2.62 -16.27
N ARG A 318 -6.09 3.01 -16.26
CA ARG A 318 -5.61 4.26 -15.66
C ARG A 318 -6.00 5.51 -16.48
N GLY A 319 -6.44 5.35 -17.73
CA GLY A 319 -6.72 6.44 -18.67
C GLY A 319 -8.13 6.49 -19.28
N SER A 320 -8.96 5.46 -19.11
CA SER A 320 -10.27 5.33 -19.77
C SER A 320 -11.40 6.19 -19.18
N THR A 321 -11.17 6.91 -18.07
CA THR A 321 -12.14 7.89 -17.54
C THR A 321 -12.19 9.21 -18.31
N GLN A 322 -11.47 9.34 -19.43
CA GLN A 322 -11.44 10.57 -20.23
C GLN A 322 -11.52 10.29 -21.73
N SER A 323 -12.74 10.10 -22.24
CA SER A 323 -13.24 10.62 -23.53
C SER A 323 -14.44 9.79 -24.01
N SER A 324 -15.65 10.28 -23.78
CA SER A 324 -16.81 9.96 -24.62
C SER A 324 -17.30 11.24 -25.31
N THR A 325 -16.42 11.85 -26.11
CA THR A 325 -16.86 12.67 -27.24
C THR A 325 -17.13 11.71 -28.38
N GLY A 326 -18.39 11.65 -28.82
CA GLY A 326 -18.87 10.65 -29.77
C GLY A 326 -18.09 10.63 -31.08
N LEU A 327 -17.86 9.42 -31.57
CA LEU A 327 -17.98 8.97 -32.96
C LEU A 327 -17.93 7.43 -32.93
N GLN A 328 -18.72 6.82 -33.81
CA GLN A 328 -18.97 5.38 -33.90
C GLN A 328 -17.67 4.60 -34.11
N ASP A 329 -17.42 3.58 -33.28
CA ASP A 329 -16.72 2.36 -33.69
C ASP A 329 -16.93 1.26 -32.62
N GLY A 330 -16.95 0.02 -33.09
CA GLY A 330 -17.60 -1.14 -32.48
C GLY A 330 -17.32 -1.44 -31.01
N GLU A 331 -18.32 -2.09 -30.40
CA GLU A 331 -18.30 -2.63 -29.04
C GLU A 331 -16.97 -3.33 -28.73
N LYS A 332 -16.08 -2.66 -28.00
CA LYS A 332 -14.95 -3.30 -27.33
C LYS A 332 -15.44 -3.88 -25.99
N PRO A 333 -15.18 -5.15 -25.68
CA PRO A 333 -15.42 -5.70 -24.36
C PRO A 333 -14.45 -5.02 -23.38
N GLY A 334 -15.00 -4.25 -22.46
CA GLY A 334 -14.23 -3.39 -21.54
C GLY A 334 -15.03 -2.17 -21.11
N SER A 335 -16.22 -2.40 -20.55
CA SER A 335 -16.92 -1.35 -19.82
C SER A 335 -16.03 -0.91 -18.64
N SER A 336 -15.67 0.37 -18.57
CA SER A 336 -14.91 1.00 -17.47
C SER A 336 -15.12 0.27 -16.14
N ILE A 337 -14.02 -0.17 -15.50
CA ILE A 337 -13.99 -0.80 -14.17
C ILE A 337 -14.90 -0.04 -13.18
N TYR A 338 -15.00 1.27 -13.38
CA TYR A 338 -15.79 2.19 -12.60
C TYR A 338 -17.09 2.58 -13.37
N VAL A 339 -18.24 2.27 -12.78
CA VAL A 339 -19.60 2.53 -13.32
C VAL A 339 -20.07 3.96 -13.02
N SER A 340 -21.34 4.26 -13.31
CA SER A 340 -22.07 5.40 -12.77
C SER A 340 -21.78 5.61 -11.27
N ASP A 341 -21.58 6.88 -10.86
CA ASP A 341 -21.08 7.23 -9.52
C ASP A 341 -21.92 6.69 -8.35
N SER A 342 -23.19 6.40 -8.57
CA SER A 342 -24.09 5.88 -7.54
C SER A 342 -23.97 4.36 -7.34
N GLU A 343 -23.60 3.61 -8.37
CA GLU A 343 -23.53 2.13 -8.31
C GLU A 343 -22.26 1.63 -7.64
N MET A 344 -21.11 2.28 -7.88
CA MET A 344 -19.82 1.84 -7.32
C MET A 344 -19.83 1.83 -5.79
N LEU A 345 -20.34 2.90 -5.17
CA LEU A 345 -20.47 2.94 -3.71
C LEU A 345 -21.55 2.01 -3.18
N ALA A 346 -22.65 1.83 -3.91
CA ALA A 346 -23.68 0.87 -3.51
C ALA A 346 -23.09 -0.55 -3.41
N SER A 347 -22.34 -0.99 -4.44
CA SER A 347 -21.62 -2.26 -4.43
C SER A 347 -20.58 -2.32 -3.29
N ALA A 348 -19.79 -1.25 -3.08
CA ALA A 348 -18.84 -1.21 -1.98
C ALA A 348 -19.52 -1.33 -0.60
N PHE A 349 -20.72 -0.78 -0.41
CA PHE A 349 -21.47 -0.90 0.84
C PHE A 349 -22.06 -2.30 1.07
N GLU A 350 -22.25 -3.10 0.02
CA GLU A 350 -22.67 -4.51 0.14
C GLU A 350 -21.53 -5.39 0.64
N VAL A 351 -20.27 -5.01 0.37
CA VAL A 351 -19.09 -5.72 0.88
C VAL A 351 -19.01 -5.61 2.41
N LYS A 352 -19.28 -6.72 3.08
CA LYS A 352 -19.19 -6.84 4.54
C LYS A 352 -17.74 -7.02 4.97
N ILE A 353 -17.15 -5.92 5.44
CA ILE A 353 -15.86 -5.89 6.14
C ILE A 353 -16.08 -5.17 7.47
N SER A 354 -15.67 -5.80 8.57
CA SER A 354 -15.76 -5.22 9.91
C SER A 354 -14.43 -4.64 10.38
N THR A 355 -14.47 -3.68 11.31
CA THR A 355 -13.24 -3.14 11.93
C THR A 355 -12.49 -4.22 12.71
N ARG A 356 -13.22 -5.17 13.32
CA ARG A 356 -12.64 -6.30 14.05
C ARG A 356 -11.89 -7.24 13.12
N GLU A 357 -12.48 -7.60 11.98
CA GLU A 357 -11.84 -8.44 10.94
C GLU A 357 -10.51 -7.84 10.48
N LEU A 358 -10.45 -6.52 10.24
CA LEU A 358 -9.18 -5.86 9.91
C LEU A 358 -8.17 -5.90 11.07
N ALA A 359 -8.60 -5.70 12.30
CA ALA A 359 -7.73 -5.76 13.48
C ALA A 359 -7.19 -7.17 13.76
N ASP A 360 -8.01 -8.20 13.48
CA ASP A 360 -7.62 -9.61 13.58
C ASP A 360 -6.57 -9.92 12.49
N LEU A 361 -6.79 -9.50 11.25
CA LEU A 361 -5.82 -9.64 10.16
C LEU A 361 -4.52 -8.86 10.40
N GLU A 362 -4.60 -7.73 11.09
CA GLU A 362 -3.40 -7.00 11.54
C GLU A 362 -2.64 -7.80 12.61
N SER A 363 -3.34 -8.42 13.55
CA SER A 363 -2.70 -9.36 14.49
C SER A 363 -2.05 -10.54 13.77
N ASP A 364 -2.73 -11.06 12.76
CA ASP A 364 -2.29 -12.19 11.95
C ASP A 364 -1.03 -11.83 11.16
N TYR A 365 -1.00 -10.70 10.44
CA TYR A 365 0.18 -10.19 9.75
C TYR A 365 1.41 -10.18 10.66
N ILE A 366 1.19 -9.72 11.89
CA ILE A 366 2.26 -9.52 12.86
C ILE A 366 2.69 -10.85 13.47
N THR A 367 1.79 -11.81 13.59
CA THR A 367 2.12 -13.15 14.09
C THR A 367 2.74 -14.04 12.99
N HIS A 368 2.33 -13.88 11.73
CA HIS A 368 2.68 -14.78 10.64
C HIS A 368 3.79 -14.25 9.74
N ILE A 369 3.71 -13.02 9.25
CA ILE A 369 4.75 -12.45 8.37
C ILE A 369 5.96 -12.03 9.19
N LEU A 370 5.71 -11.47 10.36
CA LEU A 370 6.74 -10.99 11.25
C LEU A 370 7.37 -12.13 12.08
N PHE A 371 6.58 -12.95 12.80
CA PHE A 371 7.18 -14.02 13.63
C PHE A 371 7.41 -15.39 12.96
N ARG A 372 6.70 -15.78 11.90
CA ARG A 372 6.77 -17.15 11.30
C ARG A 372 7.29 -17.23 9.87
N GLY A 373 7.38 -16.11 9.15
CA GLY A 373 7.83 -16.07 7.75
C GLY A 373 9.26 -16.57 7.52
N PHE A 374 10.06 -16.71 8.59
CA PHE A 374 11.46 -17.11 8.53
C PHE A 374 11.73 -18.53 9.04
N ALA A 375 10.80 -19.14 9.78
CA ALA A 375 10.95 -20.53 10.22
C ALA A 375 10.83 -21.52 9.05
N ASN A 376 10.06 -21.18 8.01
CA ASN A 376 9.84 -22.06 6.85
C ASN A 376 10.83 -21.85 5.69
N ASN A 377 11.77 -20.91 5.78
CA ASN A 377 12.84 -20.77 4.78
C ASN A 377 14.09 -21.61 5.12
N GLY A 378 14.04 -22.39 6.20
CA GLY A 378 15.04 -23.42 6.55
C GLY A 378 14.73 -24.81 6.00
N GLU A 379 13.54 -25.03 5.43
CA GLU A 379 13.16 -26.28 4.77
C GLU A 379 12.69 -25.96 3.36
N GLY A 380 13.31 -26.62 2.37
CA GLY A 380 13.32 -26.19 0.98
C GLY A 380 11.96 -26.05 0.29
N THR A 381 12.01 -25.35 -0.84
CA THR A 381 11.24 -25.66 -2.06
C THR A 381 10.11 -26.68 -1.87
N GLY A 382 8.91 -26.22 -1.55
CA GLY A 382 7.78 -27.12 -1.32
C GLY A 382 6.43 -26.42 -1.36
N ALA A 383 5.80 -26.41 -2.53
CA ALA A 383 4.44 -25.96 -2.71
C ALA A 383 3.42 -26.85 -1.95
N ARG A 384 2.49 -26.19 -1.25
CA ARG A 384 1.05 -26.49 -1.04
C ARG A 384 0.58 -27.88 -0.52
N PRO A 385 -0.52 -27.92 0.25
CA PRO A 385 -1.44 -29.06 0.17
C PRO A 385 -2.41 -28.83 -1.01
N ARG A 386 -2.17 -29.52 -2.14
CA ARG A 386 -3.22 -29.82 -3.14
C ARG A 386 -3.60 -31.29 -2.95
N THR A 387 -4.87 -31.51 -2.71
CA THR A 387 -5.57 -32.80 -2.81
C THR A 387 -5.30 -33.45 -4.18
N ALA A 388 -4.98 -34.74 -4.17
CA ALA A 388 -4.81 -35.59 -5.35
C ALA A 388 -6.08 -35.62 -6.24
N PRO A 389 -5.93 -36.00 -7.52
CA PRO A 389 -6.06 -37.42 -7.85
C PRO A 389 -4.80 -37.99 -8.51
N GLN A 390 -4.59 -39.28 -8.22
CA GLN A 390 -3.64 -40.19 -8.83
C GLN A 390 -3.64 -40.10 -10.37
N ALA A 391 -2.47 -39.87 -10.97
CA ALA A 391 -2.02 -40.50 -12.21
C ALA A 391 -0.55 -40.11 -12.45
N ILE A 392 0.22 -41.07 -12.97
CA ILE A 392 1.65 -40.99 -13.35
C ILE A 392 2.62 -41.21 -12.17
N ALA A 393 2.54 -42.42 -11.61
CA ALA A 393 3.75 -43.15 -11.29
C ALA A 393 4.40 -43.62 -12.61
N HIS A 394 5.74 -43.68 -12.61
CA HIS A 394 6.66 -44.06 -13.68
C HIS A 394 7.10 -42.94 -14.64
N GLN A 395 8.16 -42.23 -14.24
CA GLN A 395 9.45 -42.15 -14.96
C GLN A 395 10.41 -41.19 -14.23
N SER A 396 11.02 -41.65 -13.13
CA SER A 396 12.20 -41.00 -12.54
C SER A 396 12.97 -42.02 -11.71
N SER A 397 13.42 -43.06 -12.39
CA SER A 397 14.42 -44.00 -11.89
C SER A 397 15.32 -44.41 -13.06
N GLN A 398 15.83 -43.42 -13.79
CA GLN A 398 16.95 -43.54 -14.73
C GLN A 398 17.65 -42.17 -14.82
N SER A 399 18.24 -41.70 -13.72
CA SER A 399 19.52 -41.01 -13.87
C SER A 399 20.56 -42.11 -13.81
N SER A 400 21.07 -42.48 -14.98
CA SER A 400 22.33 -43.20 -15.09
C SER A 400 23.31 -42.62 -14.06
N HIS A 401 23.84 -43.49 -13.20
CA HIS A 401 25.07 -43.19 -12.48
C HIS A 401 26.15 -42.91 -13.54
N GLU A 402 26.25 -41.67 -14.00
CA GLU A 402 27.44 -41.22 -14.71
C GLU A 402 28.58 -41.33 -13.70
N LYS A 403 29.54 -42.21 -14.01
CA LYS A 403 30.77 -42.35 -13.22
C LYS A 403 31.43 -40.96 -13.09
N PRO A 404 32.09 -40.64 -11.97
CA PRO A 404 32.87 -39.41 -11.84
C PRO A 404 33.76 -39.17 -13.07
N ALA A 405 33.92 -37.92 -13.50
CA ALA A 405 34.74 -37.56 -14.68
C ALA A 405 36.15 -38.19 -14.66
N ARG A 406 36.72 -38.41 -13.46
CA ARG A 406 37.99 -39.11 -13.22
C ARG A 406 37.92 -40.60 -13.61
N ASP A 407 36.87 -41.28 -13.18
CA ASP A 407 36.61 -42.69 -13.49
C ASP A 407 36.21 -42.89 -14.95
N GLN A 408 35.52 -41.91 -15.56
CA GLN A 408 35.24 -41.91 -17.01
C GLN A 408 36.52 -41.69 -17.83
N ALA A 409 37.43 -40.83 -17.37
CA ALA A 409 38.73 -40.65 -18.00
C ALA A 409 39.59 -41.92 -17.93
N ASP A 410 39.59 -42.61 -16.78
CA ASP A 410 40.29 -43.89 -16.60
C ASP A 410 39.65 -45.02 -17.45
N ASP A 411 38.32 -45.09 -17.53
CA ASP A 411 37.61 -46.04 -18.41
C ASP A 411 37.85 -45.74 -19.92
N LEU A 412 37.88 -44.46 -20.31
CA LEU A 412 38.15 -44.03 -21.69
C LEU A 412 39.61 -44.30 -22.10
N ALA A 413 40.57 -44.08 -21.19
CA ALA A 413 41.97 -44.44 -21.40
C ALA A 413 42.11 -45.95 -21.63
N ALA A 414 41.46 -46.76 -20.79
CA ALA A 414 41.45 -48.21 -20.91
C ALA A 414 40.75 -48.72 -22.20
N ALA A 415 39.73 -48.00 -22.70
CA ALA A 415 38.98 -48.37 -23.90
C ALA A 415 39.64 -47.93 -25.22
N ALA A 416 40.38 -46.83 -25.23
CA ALA A 416 41.01 -46.29 -26.44
C ALA A 416 42.26 -47.07 -26.88
N PHE A 417 42.96 -47.72 -25.95
CA PHE A 417 44.23 -48.41 -26.22
C PHE A 417 44.24 -49.78 -25.52
N GLY A 418 43.75 -50.81 -26.20
CA GLY A 418 43.79 -52.18 -25.66
C GLY A 418 45.23 -52.65 -25.44
N ASN A 419 45.58 -52.93 -24.17
CA ASN A 419 46.69 -53.71 -23.60
C ASN A 419 48.12 -53.72 -24.20
N ASP A 420 48.42 -53.07 -25.33
CA ASP A 420 49.68 -53.28 -26.05
C ASP A 420 50.69 -52.11 -25.97
N ASP A 421 50.39 -50.97 -25.31
CA ASP A 421 51.37 -49.88 -25.15
C ASP A 421 51.24 -49.07 -23.84
N VAL A 422 51.73 -49.67 -22.74
CA VAL A 422 51.63 -49.15 -21.35
C VAL A 422 52.30 -47.78 -21.12
N PHE A 423 53.20 -47.34 -22.01
CA PHE A 423 54.02 -46.13 -21.80
C PHE A 423 53.33 -44.82 -22.25
N VAL A 424 52.46 -44.88 -23.27
CA VAL A 424 51.66 -43.74 -23.74
C VAL A 424 50.46 -43.51 -22.82
N ASP A 425 49.90 -44.62 -22.31
CA ASP A 425 48.74 -44.70 -21.40
C ASP A 425 48.94 -43.91 -20.09
N HIS A 426 50.09 -44.06 -19.44
CA HIS A 426 50.38 -43.35 -18.18
C HIS A 426 50.57 -41.85 -18.32
N ARG A 427 51.17 -41.39 -19.44
CA ARG A 427 51.50 -39.98 -19.64
C ARG A 427 50.26 -39.18 -20.05
N LEU A 428 49.38 -39.75 -20.86
CA LEU A 428 48.08 -39.17 -21.20
C LEU A 428 47.16 -39.09 -19.98
N ALA A 429 47.03 -40.19 -19.23
CA ALA A 429 46.24 -40.20 -18.00
C ALA A 429 46.78 -39.21 -16.95
N ALA A 430 48.10 -38.97 -16.92
CA ALA A 430 48.69 -37.94 -16.07
C ALA A 430 48.33 -36.52 -16.52
N MET A 431 48.30 -36.23 -17.82
CA MET A 431 47.84 -34.94 -18.35
C MET A 431 46.34 -34.71 -18.10
N PHE A 432 45.50 -35.74 -18.29
CA PHE A 432 44.08 -35.70 -17.92
C PHE A 432 43.90 -35.38 -16.42
N ARG A 433 44.71 -35.99 -15.56
CA ARG A 433 44.69 -35.73 -14.12
C ARG A 433 45.14 -34.31 -13.78
N GLU A 434 46.23 -33.80 -14.36
CA GLU A 434 46.72 -32.44 -14.09
C GLU A 434 45.72 -31.34 -14.47
N GLU A 435 45.08 -31.44 -15.64
CA GLU A 435 44.13 -30.42 -16.10
C GLU A 435 42.82 -30.46 -15.29
N ILE A 436 42.34 -31.66 -14.92
CA ILE A 436 41.20 -31.83 -14.00
C ILE A 436 41.56 -31.34 -12.60
N ASP A 437 42.75 -31.67 -12.08
CA ASP A 437 43.20 -31.26 -10.74
C ASP A 437 43.38 -29.72 -10.66
N HIS A 438 43.83 -29.06 -11.73
CA HIS A 438 43.88 -27.59 -11.83
C HIS A 438 42.47 -26.96 -11.81
N LEU A 439 41.54 -27.48 -12.62
CA LEU A 439 40.14 -27.03 -12.62
C LEU A 439 39.47 -27.26 -11.25
N ASP A 440 39.78 -28.37 -10.57
CA ASP A 440 39.30 -28.65 -9.22
C ASP A 440 39.86 -27.68 -8.18
N MET A 441 41.13 -27.26 -8.30
CA MET A 441 41.75 -26.32 -7.37
C MET A 441 41.15 -24.90 -7.46
N ASP A 442 40.94 -24.37 -8.66
CA ASP A 442 40.31 -23.06 -8.84
C ASP A 442 38.85 -23.08 -8.35
N THR A 443 38.10 -24.12 -8.71
CA THR A 443 36.73 -24.33 -8.22
C THR A 443 36.68 -24.44 -6.70
N LYS A 444 37.65 -25.12 -6.08
CA LYS A 444 37.71 -25.28 -4.63
C LYS A 444 37.90 -23.95 -3.91
N ASN A 445 38.70 -23.03 -4.47
CA ASN A 445 38.88 -21.69 -3.91
C ASN A 445 37.59 -20.87 -4.00
N ASP A 446 36.91 -20.87 -5.14
CA ASP A 446 35.64 -20.15 -5.35
C ASP A 446 34.50 -20.71 -4.47
N VAL A 447 34.42 -22.04 -4.37
CA VAL A 447 33.46 -22.73 -3.49
C VAL A 447 33.74 -22.40 -2.02
N GLN A 448 35.00 -22.37 -1.58
CA GLN A 448 35.35 -21.97 -0.22
C GLN A 448 34.97 -20.52 0.07
N TYR A 449 35.26 -19.61 -0.86
CA TYR A 449 34.88 -18.20 -0.75
C TYR A 449 33.36 -18.02 -0.62
N LEU A 450 32.58 -18.63 -1.51
CA LEU A 450 31.11 -18.53 -1.51
C LEU A 450 30.50 -19.18 -0.27
N ARG A 451 31.03 -20.33 0.19
CA ARG A 451 30.60 -20.95 1.46
C ARG A 451 30.85 -20.04 2.65
N ALA A 452 32.01 -19.38 2.73
CA ALA A 452 32.30 -18.42 3.79
C ALA A 452 31.36 -17.20 3.76
N LYS A 453 30.96 -16.75 2.55
CA LYS A 453 29.96 -15.68 2.39
C LYS A 453 28.55 -16.10 2.82
N ILE A 454 28.14 -17.32 2.48
CA ILE A 454 26.87 -17.89 2.93
C ILE A 454 26.85 -18.02 4.46
N GLU A 455 27.94 -18.51 5.06
CA GLU A 455 28.05 -18.64 6.51
C GLU A 455 28.03 -17.26 7.21
N GLN A 456 28.71 -16.26 6.64
CA GLN A 456 28.66 -14.88 7.13
C GLN A 456 27.22 -14.33 7.08
N ALA A 457 26.51 -14.56 5.98
CA ALA A 457 25.11 -14.15 5.83
C ALA A 457 24.19 -14.87 6.83
N GLU A 458 24.44 -16.14 7.15
CA GLU A 458 23.70 -16.90 8.15
C GLU A 458 23.87 -16.35 9.57
N ARG A 459 25.09 -15.93 9.95
CA ARG A 459 25.32 -15.27 11.25
C ARG A 459 24.58 -13.95 11.34
N LEU A 460 24.69 -13.11 10.30
CA LEU A 460 23.96 -11.84 10.22
C LEU A 460 22.44 -12.06 10.28
N PHE A 461 21.94 -13.11 9.62
CA PHE A 461 20.54 -13.48 9.68
C PHE A 461 20.10 -13.79 11.12
N GLN A 462 20.85 -14.61 11.86
CA GLN A 462 20.54 -14.95 13.26
C GLN A 462 20.52 -13.71 14.17
N GLU A 463 21.48 -12.80 14.01
CA GLU A 463 21.54 -11.55 14.78
C GLU A 463 20.34 -10.64 14.47
N ARG A 464 20.02 -10.46 13.18
CA ARG A 464 18.89 -9.63 12.74
C ARG A 464 17.55 -10.24 13.15
N GLU A 465 17.40 -11.56 13.05
CA GLU A 465 16.21 -12.29 13.49
C GLU A 465 15.97 -12.12 15.00
N ALA A 466 17.02 -12.17 15.82
CA ALA A 466 16.91 -11.97 17.27
C ALA A 466 16.47 -10.53 17.62
N SER A 467 17.08 -9.53 16.97
CA SER A 467 16.69 -8.12 17.11
C SER A 467 15.23 -7.90 16.71
N PHE A 468 14.86 -8.49 15.57
CA PHE A 468 13.51 -8.46 15.04
C PHE A 468 12.48 -9.06 16.02
N ARG A 469 12.75 -10.26 16.56
CA ARG A 469 11.86 -10.93 17.53
C ARG A 469 11.60 -10.06 18.77
N LYS A 470 12.64 -9.38 19.27
CA LYS A 470 12.53 -8.47 20.42
C LYS A 470 11.61 -7.28 20.11
N ALA A 471 11.78 -6.64 18.96
CA ALA A 471 10.93 -5.52 18.53
C ALA A 471 9.47 -5.94 18.35
N ALA A 472 9.24 -7.11 17.76
CA ALA A 472 7.90 -7.65 17.56
C ALA A 472 7.21 -8.03 18.89
N GLN A 473 7.96 -8.50 19.90
CA GLN A 473 7.42 -8.75 21.24
C GLN A 473 6.97 -7.46 21.92
N GLU A 474 7.83 -6.43 21.91
CA GLU A 474 7.51 -5.10 22.47
C GLU A 474 6.25 -4.53 21.80
N TYR A 475 6.13 -4.68 20.48
CA TYR A 475 4.94 -4.27 19.75
C TYR A 475 3.66 -4.98 20.24
N MET A 476 3.70 -6.31 20.44
CA MET A 476 2.53 -7.08 20.87
C MET A 476 2.08 -6.70 22.29
N GLU A 477 3.03 -6.42 23.19
CA GLU A 477 2.74 -5.90 24.53
C GLU A 477 2.03 -4.55 24.44
N ILE A 478 2.57 -3.60 23.65
CA ILE A 478 1.98 -2.27 23.45
C ILE A 478 0.58 -2.38 22.83
N LYS A 479 0.38 -3.26 21.84
CA LYS A 479 -0.92 -3.51 21.22
C LYS A 479 -1.95 -3.99 22.24
N THR A 480 -1.58 -4.98 23.05
CA THR A 480 -2.46 -5.56 24.06
C THR A 480 -2.94 -4.49 25.03
N THR A 481 -2.01 -3.69 25.58
CA THR A 481 -2.37 -2.59 26.48
C THR A 481 -3.22 -1.51 25.78
N ARG A 482 -2.98 -1.22 24.50
CA ARG A 482 -3.83 -0.28 23.73
C ARG A 482 -5.26 -0.79 23.61
N ASP A 483 -5.42 -2.08 23.29
CA ASP A 483 -6.73 -2.69 23.08
C ASP A 483 -7.51 -2.79 24.42
N GLU A 484 -6.81 -3.07 25.53
CA GLU A 484 -7.38 -2.99 26.89
C GLU A 484 -7.86 -1.58 27.24
N LEU A 485 -7.06 -0.54 26.94
CA LEU A 485 -7.46 0.86 27.16
C LEU A 485 -8.66 1.25 26.31
N GLN A 486 -8.75 0.79 25.05
CA GLN A 486 -9.89 1.02 24.18
C GLN A 486 -11.16 0.35 24.70
N LEU A 487 -11.06 -0.86 25.25
CA LEU A 487 -12.18 -1.54 25.90
C LEU A 487 -12.63 -0.80 27.16
N SER A 488 -11.67 -0.36 28.00
CA SER A 488 -11.94 0.46 29.18
C SER A 488 -12.65 1.77 28.82
N LYS A 489 -12.20 2.46 27.76
CA LYS A 489 -12.86 3.67 27.26
C LYS A 489 -14.33 3.42 26.90
N ARG A 490 -14.61 2.32 26.18
CA ARG A 490 -15.98 1.96 25.79
C ARG A 490 -16.85 1.72 27.02
N ALA A 491 -16.36 0.94 27.98
CA ALA A 491 -17.11 0.67 29.21
C ALA A 491 -17.45 1.95 29.98
N VAL A 492 -16.51 2.89 30.12
CA VAL A 492 -16.75 4.19 30.77
C VAL A 492 -17.72 5.05 29.95
N SER A 493 -17.61 5.03 28.62
CA SER A 493 -18.53 5.76 27.73
C SER A 493 -19.96 5.21 27.80
N ASP A 494 -20.13 3.88 27.91
CA ASP A 494 -21.43 3.22 28.06
C ASP A 494 -22.05 3.55 29.43
N GLN A 495 -21.25 3.60 30.50
CA GLN A 495 -21.69 4.05 31.82
C GLN A 495 -22.17 5.52 31.79
N LEU A 496 -21.40 6.40 31.15
CA LEU A 496 -21.78 7.81 30.98
C LEU A 496 -23.07 7.94 30.18
N PHE A 497 -23.27 7.12 29.14
CA PHE A 497 -24.49 7.11 28.34
C PHE A 497 -25.72 6.68 29.14
N GLU A 498 -25.61 5.66 29.99
CA GLU A 498 -26.73 5.23 30.85
C GLU A 498 -27.08 6.30 31.90
N LEU A 499 -26.10 6.97 32.51
CA LEU A 499 -26.33 8.04 33.48
C LEU A 499 -26.95 9.30 32.85
N THR A 500 -26.49 9.68 31.65
CA THR A 500 -27.03 10.84 30.92
C THR A 500 -28.41 10.58 30.30
N ARG A 501 -28.88 9.32 30.28
CA ARG A 501 -30.22 8.97 29.83
C ARG A 501 -31.32 9.38 30.81
N ASP A 502 -31.01 9.40 32.10
CA ASP A 502 -31.92 9.83 33.16
C ASP A 502 -31.74 11.33 33.37
N GLU A 503 -32.60 12.14 32.74
CA GLU A 503 -32.55 13.61 32.53
C GLU A 503 -32.55 14.50 33.82
N LYS A 504 -32.02 14.03 34.96
CA LYS A 504 -31.98 14.73 36.23
C LYS A 504 -30.55 15.12 36.60
N SER A 505 -30.18 16.36 36.28
CA SER A 505 -28.94 17.04 36.73
C SER A 505 -27.63 16.41 36.23
N LEU A 506 -26.71 17.26 35.78
CA LEU A 506 -25.32 16.85 35.53
C LEU A 506 -24.66 16.65 36.90
N ASP A 507 -24.83 15.47 37.49
CA ASP A 507 -24.27 15.15 38.82
C ASP A 507 -22.74 15.00 38.77
N GLN A 508 -22.08 15.13 39.92
CA GLN A 508 -20.62 14.96 40.09
C GLN A 508 -20.09 13.65 39.48
N ASP A 509 -20.93 12.61 39.43
CA ASP A 509 -20.60 11.32 38.81
C ASP A 509 -20.39 11.43 37.28
N CYS A 510 -21.12 12.32 36.59
CA CYS A 510 -20.94 12.57 35.16
C CYS A 510 -19.62 13.31 34.88
N GLU A 511 -19.28 14.32 35.70
CA GLU A 511 -18.00 15.03 35.59
C GLU A 511 -16.81 14.10 35.86
N ALA A 512 -16.90 13.27 36.92
CA ALA A 512 -15.86 12.29 37.23
C ALA A 512 -15.67 11.23 36.13
N LEU A 513 -16.74 10.86 35.41
CA LEU A 513 -16.65 9.95 34.26
C LEU A 513 -16.06 10.65 33.03
N LEU A 514 -16.40 11.92 32.78
CA LEU A 514 -15.80 12.71 31.70
C LEU A 514 -14.28 12.85 31.90
N ASP A 515 -13.84 13.18 33.11
CA ASP A 515 -12.40 13.25 33.46
C ASP A 515 -11.70 11.90 33.26
N LYS A 516 -12.37 10.79 33.61
CA LYS A 516 -11.84 9.43 33.34
C LYS A 516 -11.74 9.15 31.84
N VAL A 517 -12.72 9.55 31.04
CA VAL A 517 -12.66 9.40 29.57
C VAL A 517 -11.48 10.20 29.01
N GLU A 518 -11.30 11.45 29.43
CA GLU A 518 -10.16 12.28 28.99
C GLU A 518 -8.81 11.69 29.39
N PHE A 519 -8.70 11.17 30.62
CA PHE A 519 -7.50 10.49 31.09
C PHE A 519 -7.18 9.23 30.28
N ILE A 520 -8.19 8.38 30.02
CA ILE A 520 -8.03 7.19 29.18
C ILE A 520 -7.64 7.60 27.76
N ASP A 521 -8.22 8.67 27.22
CA ASP A 521 -7.87 9.20 25.90
C ASP A 521 -6.43 9.71 25.83
N ALA A 522 -5.93 10.38 26.88
CA ALA A 522 -4.54 10.78 26.94
C ALA A 522 -3.60 9.57 26.93
N ARG A 523 -3.93 8.50 27.67
CA ARG A 523 -3.16 7.24 27.64
C ARG A 523 -3.23 6.53 26.30
N ILE A 524 -4.40 6.49 25.66
CA ILE A 524 -4.58 5.94 24.31
C ILE A 524 -3.71 6.70 23.30
N ARG A 525 -3.65 8.03 23.38
CA ARG A 525 -2.77 8.83 22.52
C ARG A 525 -1.30 8.46 22.71
N ALA A 526 -0.82 8.47 23.96
CA ALA A 526 0.56 8.14 24.29
C ALA A 526 0.96 6.71 23.87
N ILE A 527 0.07 5.74 24.07
CA ILE A 527 0.36 4.35 23.67
C ILE A 527 0.28 4.15 22.16
N SER A 528 -0.56 4.92 21.45
CA SER A 528 -0.64 4.88 19.99
C SER A 528 0.63 5.44 19.34
N ASP A 529 1.31 6.41 19.97
CA ASP A 529 2.62 6.88 19.52
C ASP A 529 3.69 5.78 19.66
N ARG A 530 3.75 5.13 20.83
CA ARG A 530 4.65 4.00 21.08
C ARG A 530 4.38 2.84 20.12
N PHE A 531 3.11 2.58 19.83
CA PHE A 531 2.68 1.54 18.92
C PHE A 531 3.20 1.78 17.49
N ARG A 532 3.10 3.01 16.99
CA ARG A 532 3.66 3.40 15.67
C ARG A 532 5.17 3.23 15.61
N ASP A 533 5.88 3.65 16.65
CA ASP A 533 7.34 3.51 16.74
C ASP A 533 7.76 2.03 16.78
N ALA A 534 7.05 1.20 17.55
CA ALA A 534 7.31 -0.23 17.60
C ALA A 534 7.03 -0.90 16.24
N LEU A 535 5.94 -0.53 15.56
CA LEU A 535 5.62 -1.03 14.21
C LEU A 535 6.73 -0.66 13.21
N TRP A 536 7.30 0.53 13.33
CA TRP A 536 8.41 0.99 12.50
C TRP A 536 9.65 0.15 12.68
N LYS A 537 10.13 0.04 13.92
CA LYS A 537 11.33 -0.73 14.25
C LYS A 537 11.20 -2.16 13.76
N THR A 538 10.01 -2.73 13.97
CA THR A 538 9.71 -4.08 13.50
C THR A 538 9.77 -4.17 11.97
N SER A 539 9.17 -3.24 11.24
CA SER A 539 9.25 -3.25 9.78
C SER A 539 10.65 -2.94 9.22
N GLN A 540 11.44 -2.10 9.86
CA GLN A 540 12.82 -1.84 9.45
C GLN A 540 13.67 -3.09 9.64
N ALA A 541 13.58 -3.72 10.81
CA ALA A 541 14.25 -4.99 11.08
C ALA A 541 13.81 -6.08 10.10
N GLN A 542 12.55 -6.08 9.63
CA GLN A 542 12.08 -6.98 8.58
C GLN A 542 12.79 -6.72 7.24
N VAL A 543 12.92 -5.46 6.80
CA VAL A 543 13.60 -5.12 5.56
C VAL A 543 15.07 -5.53 5.60
N GLU A 544 15.76 -5.25 6.71
CA GLU A 544 17.14 -5.70 6.90
C GLU A 544 17.27 -7.23 6.84
N LEU A 545 16.28 -7.96 7.37
CA LEU A 545 16.27 -9.42 7.33
C LEU A 545 15.97 -9.95 5.91
N GLU A 546 15.06 -9.32 5.17
CA GLU A 546 14.77 -9.60 3.76
C GLU A 546 16.03 -9.41 2.89
N GLU A 547 16.77 -8.33 3.08
CA GLU A 547 18.03 -8.06 2.37
C GLU A 547 19.09 -9.14 2.62
N VAL A 548 19.24 -9.60 3.87
CA VAL A 548 20.18 -10.68 4.21
C VAL A 548 19.77 -12.01 3.57
N VAL A 549 18.46 -12.30 3.51
CA VAL A 549 17.95 -13.50 2.83
C VAL A 549 18.20 -13.44 1.32
N GLU A 550 17.97 -12.29 0.69
CA GLU A 550 18.25 -12.10 -0.73
C GLU A 550 19.74 -12.25 -1.04
N GLN A 551 20.61 -11.66 -0.22
CA GLN A 551 22.07 -11.82 -0.34
C GLN A 551 22.47 -13.30 -0.21
N LYS A 552 21.95 -14.00 0.80
CA LYS A 552 22.19 -15.44 0.97
C LYS A 552 21.76 -16.22 -0.27
N HIS A 553 20.56 -15.95 -0.78
CA HIS A 553 20.03 -16.63 -1.96
C HIS A 553 20.90 -16.36 -3.20
N ALA A 554 21.34 -15.12 -3.41
CA ALA A 554 22.25 -14.76 -4.50
C ALA A 554 23.58 -15.52 -4.41
N PHE A 555 24.20 -15.62 -3.22
CA PHE A 555 25.42 -16.41 -3.05
C PHE A 555 25.19 -17.90 -3.27
N SER A 556 24.05 -18.45 -2.84
CA SER A 556 23.69 -19.84 -3.12
C SER A 556 23.49 -20.12 -4.60
N GLN A 557 22.83 -19.21 -5.34
CA GLN A 557 22.69 -19.33 -6.80
C GLN A 557 24.05 -19.27 -7.51
N GLN A 558 24.94 -18.35 -7.09
CA GLN A 558 26.31 -18.29 -7.61
C GLN A 558 27.07 -19.58 -7.33
N LEU A 559 26.94 -20.16 -6.13
CA LEU A 559 27.58 -21.42 -5.78
C LEU A 559 27.10 -22.57 -6.68
N HIS A 560 25.79 -22.67 -6.91
CA HIS A 560 25.24 -23.65 -7.85
C HIS A 560 25.75 -23.44 -9.28
N ALA A 561 25.78 -22.19 -9.76
CA ALA A 561 26.29 -21.88 -11.10
C ALA A 561 27.77 -22.25 -11.27
N VAL A 562 28.62 -22.00 -10.26
CA VAL A 562 30.04 -22.38 -10.28
C VAL A 562 30.19 -23.90 -10.35
N LEU A 563 29.42 -24.65 -9.54
CA LEU A 563 29.46 -26.12 -9.55
C LEU A 563 28.98 -26.69 -10.89
N ASP A 564 27.86 -26.19 -11.43
CA ASP A 564 27.32 -26.63 -12.72
C ASP A 564 28.27 -26.31 -13.88
N HIS A 565 28.87 -25.11 -13.88
CA HIS A 565 29.84 -24.71 -14.91
C HIS A 565 31.08 -25.58 -14.87
N THR A 566 31.59 -25.91 -13.67
CA THR A 566 32.76 -26.77 -13.51
C THR A 566 32.51 -28.16 -14.07
N GLU A 567 31.35 -28.75 -13.77
CA GLU A 567 30.97 -30.05 -14.34
C GLU A 567 30.86 -30.00 -15.87
N GLN A 568 30.28 -28.93 -16.42
CA GLN A 568 30.21 -28.74 -17.88
C GLN A 568 31.60 -28.59 -18.52
N VAL A 569 32.50 -27.82 -17.92
CA VAL A 569 33.88 -27.62 -18.41
C VAL A 569 34.66 -28.93 -18.36
N LYS A 570 34.57 -29.69 -17.25
CA LYS A 570 35.17 -31.04 -17.15
C LYS A 570 34.65 -31.97 -18.24
N THR A 571 33.33 -32.02 -18.41
CA THR A 571 32.69 -32.84 -19.45
C THR A 571 33.13 -32.44 -20.86
N GLN A 572 33.26 -31.14 -21.13
CA GLN A 572 33.67 -30.63 -22.43
C GLN A 572 35.17 -30.85 -22.70
N ALA A 573 36.03 -30.70 -21.70
CA ALA A 573 37.45 -30.99 -21.79
C ALA A 573 37.67 -32.47 -22.16
N ILE A 574 36.95 -33.39 -21.49
CA ILE A 574 36.95 -34.83 -21.83
C ILE A 574 36.54 -35.05 -23.29
N LYS A 575 35.44 -34.43 -23.74
CA LYS A 575 34.93 -34.58 -25.12
C LYS A 575 35.91 -34.03 -26.18
N ASN A 576 36.48 -32.84 -25.95
CA ASN A 576 37.41 -32.20 -26.87
C ASN A 576 38.69 -33.03 -27.02
N LEU A 577 39.25 -33.49 -25.90
CA LEU A 577 40.42 -34.36 -25.91
C LEU A 577 40.12 -35.66 -26.66
N TRP A 578 39.01 -36.34 -26.36
CA TRP A 578 38.60 -37.55 -27.08
C TRP A 578 38.44 -37.34 -28.60
N SER A 579 37.84 -36.22 -29.01
CA SER A 579 37.68 -35.89 -30.44
C SER A 579 39.02 -35.65 -31.16
N THR A 580 40.02 -35.11 -30.46
CA THR A 580 41.35 -34.86 -31.00
C THR A 580 42.10 -36.17 -31.24
N PHE A 581 41.87 -37.17 -30.39
CA PHE A 581 42.48 -38.50 -30.51
C PHE A 581 41.72 -39.44 -31.46
N SER A 582 40.40 -39.30 -31.62
CA SER A 582 39.64 -40.06 -32.64
C SER A 582 40.02 -39.68 -34.09
N LEU A 583 40.72 -38.56 -34.29
CA LEU A 583 41.14 -38.04 -35.60
C LEU A 583 42.61 -38.33 -35.92
N SER A 584 43.42 -38.77 -34.95
CA SER A 584 44.80 -39.25 -35.13
C SER A 584 44.84 -40.75 -35.28
#